data_AF-A0ABD5S4E1-F1
#
_entry.id   AF-A0ABD5S4E1-F1
#
_cell.length_a   1.000
_cell.length_b   1.000
_cell.length_c   1.000
_cell.angle_alpha   90.00
_cell.angle_beta   90.00
_cell.angle_gamma   90.00
#
_symmetry.space_group_name_H-M   'P 1'
#
loop_
_entity.id
_entity.type
_entity.pdbx_description
1 polymer ?
#
loop_
_entity_poly.entity_id
_entity_poly.type
_entity_poly.pdbx_seq_one_letter_code
_entity_poly.pdbx_strand_id
1 'polypeptide(L)' 'MTDPRILVTNDDGIDAPGIASLYEELTALGEVTVVAPVDNQSGVGRTRNGTVTVRDHPWGCALAGTPAD' A
#
# COMPACT_ATOMS: atom_id res chain seq x y z
N MET A 1 14.77 -11.89 -18.78
CA MET A 1 14.77 -11.44 -17.38
C MET A 1 13.31 -11.36 -16.97
N THR A 2 12.94 -11.89 -15.79
CA THR A 2 11.58 -11.70 -15.27
C THR A 2 11.41 -10.24 -14.86
N ASP A 3 10.25 -9.67 -15.19
CA ASP A 3 9.91 -8.31 -14.77
C ASP A 3 9.98 -8.19 -13.24
N PRO A 4 10.42 -7.05 -12.69
CA PRO A 4 10.52 -6.84 -11.25
C PRO A 4 9.14 -6.91 -10.59
N ARG A 5 9.12 -7.39 -9.34
CA ARG A 5 7.93 -7.40 -8.49
C ARG A 5 8.06 -6.28 -7.47
N ILE A 6 7.10 -5.37 -7.45
CA ILE A 6 7.16 -4.09 -6.73
C ILE A 6 6.01 -4.03 -5.71
N LEU A 7 6.35 -3.84 -4.44
CA LEU A 7 5.38 -3.55 -3.39
C LEU A 7 5.35 -2.05 -3.12
N VAL A 8 4.17 -1.44 -3.18
CA VAL A 8 3.97 -0.02 -2.89
C VAL A 8 3.11 0.12 -1.62
N THR A 9 3.53 1.02 -0.74
CA THR A 9 2.82 1.36 0.50
C THR A 9 2.98 2.86 0.80
N ASN A 10 2.17 3.38 1.71
CA ASN A 10 2.26 4.74 2.25
C ASN A 10 1.66 4.81 3.66
N ASP A 11 1.72 6.00 4.27
CA ASP A 11 1.03 6.34 5.52
C ASP A 11 -0.23 7.19 5.30
N ASP A 12 -0.41 7.82 4.15
CA ASP A 12 -1.62 8.63 3.87
C ASP A 12 -2.91 7.81 3.66
N GLY A 13 -2.77 6.50 3.40
CA GLY A 13 -3.87 5.58 3.14
C GLY A 13 -4.00 5.19 1.66
N ILE A 14 -4.71 4.10 1.39
CA ILE A 14 -4.81 3.48 0.06
C ILE A 14 -5.53 4.34 -0.97
N ASP A 15 -6.47 5.18 -0.54
CA ASP A 15 -7.23 6.09 -1.42
C ASP A 15 -6.50 7.43 -1.66
N ALA A 16 -5.27 7.59 -1.14
CA ALA A 16 -4.49 8.80 -1.36
C ALA A 16 -4.08 8.94 -2.84
N PRO A 17 -4.15 10.15 -3.43
CA PRO A 17 -3.85 10.33 -4.86
C PRO A 17 -2.39 9.98 -5.20
N GLY A 18 -1.45 10.19 -4.27
CA GLY A 18 -0.03 9.93 -4.51
C GLY A 18 0.30 8.46 -4.73
N ILE A 19 -0.33 7.55 -3.98
CA ILE A 19 -0.09 6.12 -4.15
C ILE A 19 -0.74 5.58 -5.43
N ALA A 20 -1.88 6.17 -5.85
CA ALA A 20 -2.51 5.85 -7.13
C ALA A 20 -1.61 6.25 -8.31
N SER A 21 -1.04 7.46 -8.29
CA SER A 21 -0.09 7.89 -9.32
C SER A 21 1.17 7.01 -9.37
N LEU A 22 1.68 6.57 -8.23
CA LEU A 22 2.82 5.64 -8.19
C LEU A 22 2.48 4.28 -8.81
N TYR A 23 1.30 3.73 -8.51
CA TYR A 23 0.84 2.49 -9.10
C TYR A 23 0.80 2.59 -10.63
N GLU A 24 0.17 3.64 -11.17
CA GLU A 24 0.06 3.86 -12.62
C GLU A 24 1.44 3.86 -13.31
N GLU A 25 2.39 4.64 -12.80
CA GLU A 25 3.72 4.75 -13.40
C GLU A 25 4.57 3.47 -13.26
N LEU A 26 4.49 2.81 -12.09
CA LEU A 26 5.32 1.63 -11.81
C LEU A 26 4.86 0.38 -12.55
N THR A 27 3.59 0.30 -12.98
CA THR A 27 3.10 -0.83 -13.79
C THR A 27 3.79 -0.94 -15.15
N ALA A 28 4.37 0.14 -15.67
CA ALA A 28 5.21 0.10 -16.87
C ALA A 28 6.58 -0.57 -16.64
N LEU A 29 7.00 -0.71 -15.36
CA LEU A 29 8.30 -1.27 -14.99
C LEU A 29 8.23 -2.72 -14.53
N GLY A 30 7.07 -3.20 -14.07
CA GLY A 30 6.88 -4.59 -13.65
C GLY A 30 5.55 -4.88 -12.95
N GLU A 31 5.49 -6.01 -12.24
CA GLU A 31 4.30 -6.45 -11.49
C GLU A 31 4.18 -5.65 -10.18
N VAL A 32 3.15 -4.82 -10.05
CA VAL A 32 2.93 -3.96 -8.89
C VAL A 32 1.83 -4.52 -8.00
N THR A 33 2.08 -4.55 -6.69
CA THR A 33 1.07 -4.82 -5.65
C THR A 33 1.04 -3.65 -4.68
N VAL A 34 -0.15 -3.12 -4.40
CA VAL A 34 -0.33 -2.05 -3.40
C VAL A 34 -0.87 -2.63 -2.09
N VAL A 35 -0.22 -2.27 -0.99
CA VAL A 35 -0.66 -2.61 0.37
C VAL A 35 -0.52 -1.37 1.22
N ALA A 36 -1.64 -0.80 1.67
CA ALA A 36 -1.65 0.45 2.43
C ALA A 36 -2.78 0.48 3.47
N PRO A 37 -2.68 1.33 4.50
CA PRO A 37 -3.77 1.50 5.47
C PRO A 37 -5.09 1.94 4.81
N VAL A 38 -6.22 1.57 5.42
CA VAL A 38 -7.56 2.06 5.01
C VAL A 38 -7.66 3.58 5.20
N ASP A 39 -7.11 4.08 6.31
CA ASP A 39 -7.19 5.49 6.72
C ASP A 39 -5.79 6.10 6.85
N ASN A 40 -5.71 7.43 6.91
CA ASN A 40 -4.46 8.14 7.16
C ASN A 40 -3.83 7.72 8.52
N GLN A 41 -2.56 7.33 8.48
CA GLN A 41 -1.69 6.93 9.59
C GLN A 41 -0.41 7.76 9.66
N SER A 42 -0.40 8.99 9.15
CA SER A 42 0.77 9.87 9.21
C SER A 42 1.23 10.07 10.66
N GLY A 43 2.53 9.87 10.88
CA GLY A 43 3.16 10.08 12.19
C GLY A 43 3.02 8.93 13.20
N VAL A 44 2.45 7.77 12.85
CA VAL A 44 2.35 6.61 13.78
C VAL A 44 3.68 5.87 14.01
N GLY A 45 4.75 6.27 13.31
CA GLY A 45 6.08 5.71 13.45
C GLY A 45 6.15 4.25 13.00
N ARG A 46 6.74 3.37 13.83
CA ARG A 46 6.90 1.93 13.55
C ARG A 46 5.92 1.05 14.33
N THR A 47 4.79 1.62 14.76
CA THR A 47 3.77 0.92 15.54
C THR A 47 3.21 -0.25 14.74
N ARG A 48 2.92 -1.38 15.40
CA ARG A 48 2.31 -2.56 14.80
C ARG A 48 1.16 -3.06 15.68
N ASN A 49 0.05 -3.40 15.05
CA ASN A 49 -1.15 -3.93 15.69
C ASN A 49 -1.14 -5.47 15.74
N GLY A 50 -0.25 -6.12 14.98
CA GLY A 50 -0.01 -7.56 15.01
C GLY A 50 -1.06 -8.38 14.24
N THR A 51 -2.35 -8.23 14.58
CA THR A 51 -3.45 -8.77 13.77
C THR A 51 -4.20 -7.63 13.10
N VAL A 52 -4.27 -7.66 11.78
CA VAL A 52 -4.96 -6.65 10.96
C VAL A 52 -6.01 -7.30 10.07
N THR A 53 -7.06 -6.55 9.78
CA THR A 53 -8.06 -6.95 8.78
C THR A 53 -7.61 -6.47 7.41
N VAL A 54 -7.64 -7.36 6.43
CA VAL A 54 -7.34 -7.05 5.02
C VAL A 54 -8.65 -6.85 4.26
N ARG A 55 -8.70 -5.84 3.40
CA ARG A 55 -9.83 -5.56 2.50
C ARG A 55 -9.32 -5.49 1.06
N ASP A 56 -10.11 -5.99 0.11
CA ASP A 56 -9.76 -5.91 -1.31
C ASP A 56 -9.81 -4.46 -1.81
N HIS A 57 -8.92 -4.15 -2.75
CA HIS A 57 -8.87 -2.88 -3.45
C HIS A 57 -8.57 -3.12 -4.93
N PRO A 58 -9.02 -2.27 -5.89
CA PRO A 58 -8.89 -2.58 -7.32
C PRO A 58 -7.44 -2.76 -7.83
N TRP A 59 -6.44 -2.38 -7.02
CA TRP A 59 -5.02 -2.41 -7.34
C TRP A 59 -4.18 -3.02 -6.20
N GLY A 60 -4.82 -3.72 -5.25
CA GLY A 60 -4.13 -4.35 -4.13
C GLY A 60 -5.04 -4.64 -2.94
N CYS A 61 -4.55 -4.37 -1.73
CA CYS A 61 -5.36 -4.54 -0.53
C CYS A 61 -5.14 -3.42 0.50
N ALA A 62 -6.20 -3.09 1.22
CA ALA A 62 -6.21 -2.12 2.30
C ALA A 62 -6.10 -2.83 3.66
N LEU A 63 -5.30 -2.29 4.56
CA LEU A 63 -5.12 -2.80 5.92
C LEU A 63 -5.86 -1.92 6.93
N ALA A 64 -6.69 -2.52 7.78
CA ALA A 64 -7.13 -1.88 9.02
C ALA A 64 -5.99 -1.98 10.04
N GLY A 65 -4.90 -1.24 9.80
CA GLY A 65 -3.64 -1.30 10.52
C GLY A 65 -2.73 -0.10 10.21
N THR A 66 -1.47 -0.18 10.62
CA THR A 66 -0.45 0.84 10.32
C THR A 66 0.33 0.47 9.04
N PRO A 67 1.18 1.38 8.51
CA PRO A 67 2.05 1.07 7.37
C PRO A 67 3.08 -0.03 7.65
N ALA A 68 3.35 -0.34 8.92
CA ALA A 68 4.33 -1.35 9.32
C ALA A 68 3.70 -2.74 9.54
N ASP A 69 2.38 -2.83 9.64
CA ASP A 69 1.66 -4.11 9.72
C ASP A 69 1.75 -4.87 8.39
#